data_AF-A0A661XLA1-F1
#
_entry.id   AF-A0A661XLA1-F1
#
_cell.length_a   1.000
_cell.length_b   1.000
_cell.length_c   1.000
_cell.angle_alpha   90.00
_cell.angle_beta   90.00
_cell.angle_gamma   90.00
#
_symmetry.space_group_name_H-M   'P 1'
#
loop_
_entity.id
_entity.type
_entity.pdbx_description
1 polymer ?
#
loop_
_entity_poly.entity_id
_entity_poly.type
_entity_poly.pdbx_seq_one_letter_code
_entity_poly.pdbx_strand_id
1 'polypeptide(L)'
;MKKILLAILIATFSGYATVFAQSVDPSIFADLNFRFIGPEGNRAIAIAGEPGNPMVSYIGAASGGLWKTEDGGVRWQPITDSLNVSSIGSIALAPTNPSEVWIGTGETFVIRPAHAMGDGIYKSDDAGKTWERKGLEKTGRIGRVIVHPSNPEVVYAAALGHTYGPQPERGVYRTKDGGNTWERILFVDEGTGAIDLAIDPQDPNTLYAAMWSIHINTWGLRSGGEGGGIYKSTDCGDTWQSMTKNGLPGGKERPVGKTAIAVSHSNPNVVYALFEINSPELWRSDNKGETWQLMSQNHTINERAPYYTRIVVAPDNPDEIYFLSVRFSQSLDGGKTLEKRPPRGGGDNHDMWIDPTNPSRMMVAHDGCASMSLNRGKSFQRVVLPIAQMYHVATDDQIPYNVYGNRQDGWSYMGPSNSLQGYIPNGLWHGVGGCESGFAKPDPFDNTIVWSGCYDGGLERYDSKTGYAREVRVWPEAGYGWTPADMKYRWHWNFPLSFSPHTQHRVYVGSQFVHKSDDDGQSWQIISPDLTLNIKEHQQNSGGVAIDNLMTFDGATLFAIEESPIEPGLIWTGSNDGQVQLTRDG
;
A
#
# COMPACT_ATOMS: atom_id res chain seq x y z
N MET A 1 28.63 -39.63 66.78
CA MET A 1 27.48 -38.70 66.85
C MET A 1 27.86 -37.40 66.15
N LYS A 2 26.97 -36.78 65.38
CA LYS A 2 27.19 -35.66 64.42
C LYS A 2 27.43 -36.07 62.95
N LYS A 3 26.60 -36.99 62.46
CA LYS A 3 25.88 -36.81 61.19
C LYS A 3 24.45 -36.39 61.59
N ILE A 4 23.76 -35.58 60.79
CA ILE A 4 22.43 -34.97 61.06
C ILE A 4 22.54 -33.61 61.78
N LEU A 5 22.99 -32.57 61.06
CA LEU A 5 22.60 -31.16 61.30
C LEU A 5 23.09 -30.17 60.23
N LEU A 6 23.59 -30.67 59.08
CA LEU A 6 24.05 -29.82 57.97
C LEU A 6 23.40 -30.24 56.64
N ALA A 7 22.09 -30.50 56.68
CA ALA A 7 21.28 -30.82 55.50
C ALA A 7 19.89 -30.15 55.52
N ILE A 8 19.64 -29.20 56.44
CA ILE A 8 18.31 -28.57 56.62
C ILE A 8 18.35 -27.04 56.41
N LEU A 9 19.42 -26.47 55.85
CA LEU A 9 19.50 -25.00 55.70
C LEU A 9 19.84 -24.46 54.29
N ILE A 10 19.70 -25.25 53.22
CA ILE A 10 19.65 -24.74 51.85
C ILE A 10 18.58 -25.52 51.05
N ALA A 11 17.38 -25.54 51.62
CA ALA A 11 16.14 -25.84 50.90
C ALA A 11 15.22 -24.61 51.00
N THR A 12 15.78 -23.42 50.84
CA THR A 12 15.00 -22.19 50.63
C THR A 12 14.54 -22.17 49.19
N PHE A 13 13.34 -22.71 48.97
CA PHE A 13 12.36 -22.25 47.99
C PHE A 13 12.91 -21.27 46.94
N SER A 14 13.51 -21.78 45.87
CA SER A 14 13.47 -21.10 44.57
C SER A 14 12.10 -21.39 43.94
N GLY A 15 11.04 -20.93 44.61
CA GLY A 15 9.76 -20.76 43.96
C GLY A 15 9.91 -19.59 43.02
N TYR A 16 10.11 -19.87 41.73
CA TYR A 16 9.84 -18.88 40.70
C TYR A 16 8.36 -18.52 40.86
N ALA A 17 8.09 -17.39 41.51
CA ALA A 17 6.77 -16.77 41.44
C ALA A 17 6.62 -16.35 39.98
N THR A 18 5.95 -17.18 39.19
CA THR A 18 5.35 -16.74 37.94
C THR A 18 4.33 -15.69 38.30
N VAL A 19 4.75 -14.42 38.23
CA VAL A 19 3.85 -13.28 38.29
C VAL A 19 3.02 -13.37 37.02
N PHE A 20 1.85 -13.98 37.10
CA PHE A 20 0.87 -13.88 36.02
C PHE A 20 0.48 -12.41 35.95
N ALA A 21 0.68 -11.79 34.79
CA ALA A 21 0.11 -10.48 34.50
C ALA A 21 -1.40 -10.56 34.83
N GLN A 22 -1.93 -9.56 35.55
CA GLN A 22 -3.37 -9.47 35.76
C GLN A 22 -4.05 -9.48 34.39
N SER A 23 -4.87 -10.50 34.13
CA SER A 23 -5.76 -10.46 32.99
C SER A 23 -6.83 -9.44 33.30
N VAL A 24 -6.81 -8.34 32.55
CA VAL A 24 -7.90 -7.36 32.60
C VAL A 24 -9.12 -8.02 31.98
N ASP A 25 -10.22 -8.10 32.73
CA ASP A 25 -11.48 -8.66 32.23
C ASP A 25 -11.93 -7.84 31.01
N PRO A 26 -12.02 -8.42 29.79
CA PRO A 26 -12.43 -7.69 28.60
C PRO A 26 -13.81 -7.03 28.73
N SER A 27 -14.66 -7.51 29.66
CA SER A 27 -15.97 -6.92 29.94
C SER A 27 -15.88 -5.44 30.33
N ILE A 28 -14.76 -4.98 30.92
CA ILE A 28 -14.59 -3.56 31.28
C ILE A 28 -14.48 -2.63 30.07
N PHE A 29 -14.13 -3.19 28.90
CA PHE A 29 -14.04 -2.46 27.64
C PHE A 29 -15.25 -2.71 26.74
N ALA A 30 -16.22 -3.53 27.17
CA ALA A 30 -17.37 -3.90 26.34
C ALA A 30 -18.24 -2.70 25.94
N ASP A 31 -18.25 -1.65 26.76
CA ASP A 31 -19.00 -0.42 26.49
C ASP A 31 -18.19 0.64 25.71
N LEU A 32 -16.89 0.39 25.44
CA LEU A 32 -16.08 1.28 24.61
C LEU A 32 -16.36 1.03 23.14
N ASN A 33 -16.87 2.06 22.47
CA ASN A 33 -17.15 2.02 21.04
C ASN A 33 -16.11 2.85 20.28
N PHE A 34 -15.55 2.28 19.22
CA PHE A 34 -14.75 3.04 18.27
C PHE A 34 -15.63 4.09 17.58
N ARG A 35 -15.10 5.30 17.41
CA ARG A 35 -15.68 6.30 16.52
C ARG A 35 -14.61 6.88 15.63
N PHE A 36 -15.01 7.27 14.44
CA PHE A 36 -14.18 8.09 13.58
C PHE A 36 -14.01 9.48 14.21
N ILE A 37 -12.75 9.92 14.33
CA ILE A 37 -12.42 11.27 14.81
C ILE A 37 -11.79 12.15 13.73
N GLY A 38 -11.41 11.58 12.58
CA GLY A 38 -10.65 12.25 11.52
C GLY A 38 -9.14 11.97 11.55
N PRO A 39 -8.38 12.56 10.61
CA PRO A 39 -8.88 13.34 9.46
C PRO A 39 -9.52 12.42 8.40
N GLU A 40 -10.08 13.00 7.33
CA GLU A 40 -10.53 12.17 6.20
C GLU A 40 -9.40 11.38 5.55
N GLY A 41 -9.77 10.24 4.98
CA GLY A 41 -8.84 9.35 4.30
C GLY A 41 -8.69 9.58 2.82
N ASN A 42 -7.74 8.84 2.27
CA ASN A 42 -7.21 9.17 0.96
C ASN A 42 -6.86 7.95 0.09
N ARG A 43 -6.53 6.75 0.58
CA ARG A 43 -5.95 5.74 -0.32
C ARG A 43 -6.87 4.57 -0.67
N ALA A 44 -7.35 4.54 -1.92
CA ALA A 44 -8.08 3.40 -2.47
C ALA A 44 -7.36 2.78 -3.67
N ILE A 45 -7.48 1.45 -3.80
CA ILE A 45 -6.68 0.66 -4.74
C ILE A 45 -7.50 -0.29 -5.62
N ALA A 46 -8.80 -0.41 -5.36
CA ALA A 46 -9.71 -1.21 -6.17
C ALA A 46 -11.03 -0.46 -6.36
N ILE A 47 -11.64 -0.59 -7.55
CA ILE A 47 -12.92 0.06 -7.84
C ILE A 47 -13.76 -0.75 -8.83
N ALA A 48 -15.06 -0.83 -8.58
CA ALA A 48 -16.00 -1.51 -9.46
C ALA A 48 -17.39 -0.89 -9.40
N GLY A 49 -18.13 -0.93 -10.49
CA GLY A 49 -19.51 -0.49 -10.57
C GLY A 49 -20.42 -1.60 -11.05
N GLU A 50 -21.71 -1.50 -10.71
CA GLU A 50 -22.73 -2.35 -11.32
C GLU A 50 -22.98 -1.89 -12.76
N PRO A 51 -22.76 -2.74 -13.79
CA PRO A 51 -22.96 -2.35 -15.18
C PRO A 51 -24.38 -1.84 -15.45
N GLY A 52 -24.50 -0.66 -16.07
CA GLY A 52 -25.79 -0.06 -16.43
C GLY A 52 -26.58 0.56 -15.27
N ASN A 53 -26.14 0.35 -14.03
CA ASN A 53 -26.75 0.95 -12.84
C ASN A 53 -25.84 2.03 -12.25
N PRO A 54 -26.09 3.33 -12.55
CA PRO A 54 -25.23 4.42 -12.07
C PRO A 54 -25.31 4.65 -10.57
N MET A 55 -26.28 4.03 -9.87
CA MET A 55 -26.50 4.24 -8.44
C MET A 55 -25.58 3.38 -7.57
N VAL A 56 -25.11 2.24 -8.09
CA VAL A 56 -24.36 1.23 -7.32
C VAL A 56 -22.89 1.17 -7.76
N SER A 57 -22.00 1.43 -6.81
CA SER A 57 -20.55 1.37 -6.97
C SER A 57 -19.87 0.92 -5.68
N TYR A 58 -18.64 0.42 -5.83
CA TYR A 58 -17.82 -0.14 -4.77
C TYR A 58 -16.40 0.44 -4.82
N ILE A 59 -15.83 0.77 -3.67
CA ILE A 59 -14.45 1.26 -3.51
C ILE A 59 -13.73 0.41 -2.47
N GLY A 60 -12.60 -0.18 -2.85
CA GLY A 60 -11.72 -0.95 -1.97
C GLY A 60 -10.53 -0.11 -1.51
N ALA A 61 -10.38 0.03 -0.20
CA ALA A 61 -9.25 0.76 0.40
C ALA A 61 -7.97 -0.08 0.41
N ALA A 62 -6.80 0.60 0.37
CA ALA A 62 -5.51 -0.06 0.64
C ALA A 62 -5.47 -0.65 2.05
N SER A 63 -6.02 0.09 3.01
CA SER A 63 -6.30 -0.32 4.37
C SER A 63 -7.50 0.47 4.90
N GLY A 64 -8.67 -0.14 4.97
CA GLY A 64 -9.92 0.53 5.36
C GLY A 64 -11.21 -0.14 4.88
N GLY A 65 -11.14 -1.37 4.37
CA GLY A 65 -12.28 -2.17 3.97
C GLY A 65 -12.85 -1.82 2.60
N LEU A 66 -13.99 -2.43 2.31
CA LEU A 66 -14.80 -2.19 1.12
C LEU A 66 -15.96 -1.27 1.46
N TRP A 67 -16.19 -0.29 0.60
CA TRP A 67 -17.24 0.70 0.72
C TRP A 67 -18.22 0.60 -0.45
N LYS A 68 -19.50 0.76 -0.18
CA LYS A 68 -20.58 0.71 -1.19
C LYS A 68 -21.42 1.97 -1.16
N THR A 69 -21.80 2.43 -2.35
CA THR A 69 -22.90 3.39 -2.55
C THR A 69 -24.08 2.71 -3.23
N GLU A 70 -25.29 3.17 -2.91
CA GLU A 70 -26.53 2.82 -3.62
C GLU A 70 -27.30 4.08 -4.07
N ASP A 71 -26.73 5.28 -3.89
CA ASP A 71 -27.32 6.57 -4.25
C ASP A 71 -26.47 7.41 -5.20
N GLY A 72 -25.64 6.76 -6.03
CA GLY A 72 -24.83 7.43 -7.05
C GLY A 72 -23.60 8.15 -6.50
N GLY A 73 -23.10 7.74 -5.33
CA GLY A 73 -21.88 8.26 -4.72
C GLY A 73 -22.12 9.42 -3.75
N VAL A 74 -23.37 9.68 -3.35
CA VAL A 74 -23.72 10.69 -2.35
C VAL A 74 -23.41 10.17 -0.94
N ARG A 75 -23.65 8.88 -0.69
CA ARG A 75 -23.34 8.21 0.58
C ARG A 75 -22.59 6.91 0.34
N TRP A 76 -21.61 6.66 1.20
CA TRP A 76 -20.80 5.45 1.19
C TRP A 76 -20.89 4.77 2.55
N GLN A 77 -21.14 3.48 2.54
CA GLN A 77 -21.23 2.65 3.75
C GLN A 77 -20.12 1.60 3.73
N PRO A 78 -19.42 1.38 4.86
CA PRO A 78 -18.50 0.26 4.97
C PRO A 78 -19.32 -1.04 5.02
N ILE A 79 -18.91 -2.03 4.24
CA ILE A 79 -19.61 -3.32 4.14
C ILE A 79 -18.74 -4.51 4.51
N THR A 80 -17.56 -4.26 5.09
CA THR A 80 -16.61 -5.31 5.54
C THR A 80 -16.06 -5.06 6.94
N ASP A 81 -16.66 -4.19 7.75
CA ASP A 81 -16.18 -3.90 9.12
C ASP A 81 -16.25 -5.12 10.06
N SER A 82 -17.03 -6.15 9.69
CA SER A 82 -17.09 -7.43 10.39
C SER A 82 -15.95 -8.38 10.02
N LEU A 83 -15.12 -8.06 9.03
CA LEU A 83 -14.02 -8.91 8.59
C LEU A 83 -12.72 -8.54 9.32
N ASN A 84 -11.87 -9.53 9.59
CA ASN A 84 -10.55 -9.32 10.20
C ASN A 84 -9.47 -8.90 9.19
N VAL A 85 -9.87 -8.36 8.05
CA VAL A 85 -9.00 -7.93 6.96
C VAL A 85 -9.50 -6.60 6.41
N SER A 86 -8.59 -5.65 6.20
CA SER A 86 -8.93 -4.28 5.81
C SER A 86 -8.40 -3.87 4.44
N SER A 87 -7.55 -4.69 3.82
CA SER A 87 -6.98 -4.41 2.51
C SER A 87 -7.74 -5.12 1.41
N ILE A 88 -8.28 -4.34 0.46
CA ILE A 88 -9.07 -4.84 -0.65
C ILE A 88 -8.32 -4.59 -1.95
N GLY A 89 -7.64 -5.62 -2.47
CA GLY A 89 -6.82 -5.54 -3.67
C GLY A 89 -7.59 -5.73 -4.98
N SER A 90 -8.77 -6.36 -4.94
CA SER A 90 -9.59 -6.58 -6.13
C SER A 90 -11.07 -6.71 -5.80
N ILE A 91 -11.94 -6.21 -6.69
CA ILE A 91 -13.39 -6.33 -6.62
C ILE A 91 -13.87 -6.84 -7.99
N ALA A 92 -14.70 -7.88 -7.99
CA ALA A 92 -15.34 -8.41 -9.20
C ALA A 92 -16.82 -8.68 -8.94
N LEU A 93 -17.69 -8.16 -9.82
CA LEU A 93 -19.11 -8.47 -9.82
C LEU A 93 -19.37 -9.53 -10.89
N ALA A 94 -20.24 -10.50 -10.61
CA ALA A 94 -20.61 -11.47 -11.64
C ALA A 94 -21.41 -10.78 -12.76
N PRO A 95 -21.01 -10.90 -14.04
CA PRO A 95 -21.69 -10.20 -15.14
C PRO A 95 -23.17 -10.58 -15.32
N THR A 96 -23.53 -11.81 -14.95
CA THR A 96 -24.92 -12.31 -15.03
C THR A 96 -25.75 -12.00 -13.79
N ASN A 97 -25.11 -11.68 -12.66
CA ASN A 97 -25.77 -11.35 -11.40
C ASN A 97 -24.91 -10.40 -10.56
N PRO A 98 -25.07 -9.07 -10.69
CA PRO A 98 -24.26 -8.10 -9.96
C PRO A 98 -24.43 -8.10 -8.43
N SER A 99 -25.41 -8.85 -7.88
CA SER A 99 -25.50 -9.07 -6.42
C SER A 99 -24.43 -10.04 -5.92
N GLU A 100 -23.87 -10.85 -6.81
CA GLU A 100 -22.73 -11.70 -6.50
C GLU A 100 -21.43 -10.89 -6.64
N VAL A 101 -20.79 -10.64 -5.49
CA VAL A 101 -19.58 -9.83 -5.39
C VAL A 101 -18.45 -10.67 -4.82
N TRP A 102 -17.32 -10.66 -5.52
CA TRP A 102 -16.08 -11.28 -5.09
C TRP A 102 -15.07 -10.22 -4.73
N ILE A 103 -14.36 -10.42 -3.62
CA ILE A 103 -13.21 -9.58 -3.24
C ILE A 103 -11.95 -10.43 -3.06
N GLY A 104 -10.86 -9.93 -3.63
CA GLY A 104 -9.51 -10.37 -3.33
C GLY A 104 -8.88 -9.43 -2.31
N THR A 105 -8.31 -9.98 -1.25
CA THR A 105 -7.71 -9.17 -0.18
C THR A 105 -6.20 -9.02 -0.32
N GLY A 106 -5.66 -8.00 0.34
CA GLY A 106 -4.23 -7.70 0.42
C GLY A 106 -3.75 -6.65 -0.58
N GLU A 107 -2.77 -5.87 -0.15
CA GLU A 107 -2.30 -4.70 -0.89
C GLU A 107 -1.28 -5.08 -1.98
N THR A 108 -1.62 -4.82 -3.24
CA THR A 108 -0.87 -5.29 -4.42
C THR A 108 0.03 -4.22 -5.06
N PHE A 109 0.01 -3.01 -4.51
CA PHE A 109 0.81 -1.86 -4.93
C PHE A 109 1.87 -1.60 -3.86
N VAL A 110 3.06 -2.16 -4.08
CA VAL A 110 4.08 -2.33 -3.04
C VAL A 110 5.23 -1.33 -3.21
N ILE A 111 5.44 -0.50 -2.18
CA ILE A 111 6.47 0.56 -2.18
C ILE A 111 7.28 0.68 -0.89
N ARG A 112 6.92 -0.08 0.12
CA ARG A 112 7.55 -0.09 1.45
C ARG A 112 7.74 -1.53 1.95
N PRO A 113 8.57 -1.78 2.97
CA PRO A 113 8.72 -3.12 3.53
C PRO A 113 7.47 -3.60 4.31
N ALA A 114 6.55 -2.70 4.67
CA ALA A 114 5.32 -3.01 5.39
C ALA A 114 4.07 -2.57 4.60
N HIS A 115 3.16 -3.53 4.36
CA HIS A 115 1.85 -3.30 3.75
C HIS A 115 0.81 -4.20 4.42
N ALA A 116 -0.46 -3.85 4.28
CA ALA A 116 -1.54 -4.67 4.79
C ALA A 116 -1.63 -6.00 3.99
N MET A 117 -1.43 -7.13 4.68
CA MET A 117 -1.64 -8.45 4.09
C MET A 117 -3.13 -8.74 3.96
N GLY A 118 -3.46 -9.51 2.94
CA GLY A 118 -4.75 -10.18 2.80
C GLY A 118 -4.74 -11.56 3.41
N ASP A 119 -5.92 -12.15 3.48
CA ASP A 119 -6.19 -13.48 3.98
C ASP A 119 -7.11 -14.26 3.02
N GLY A 120 -6.99 -13.99 1.72
CA GLY A 120 -7.62 -14.76 0.64
C GLY A 120 -8.77 -14.05 -0.06
N ILE A 121 -9.77 -14.84 -0.46
CA ILE A 121 -10.92 -14.39 -1.24
C ILE A 121 -12.19 -14.51 -0.41
N TYR A 122 -13.08 -13.53 -0.54
CA TYR A 122 -14.44 -13.57 0.00
C TYR A 122 -15.47 -13.41 -1.10
N LYS A 123 -16.63 -14.01 -0.88
CA LYS A 123 -17.81 -13.89 -1.74
C LYS A 123 -18.99 -13.35 -0.93
N SER A 124 -19.80 -12.52 -1.56
CA SER A 124 -21.11 -12.12 -1.10
C SER A 124 -22.14 -12.44 -2.17
N ASP A 125 -23.26 -13.05 -1.79
CA ASP A 125 -24.39 -13.34 -2.68
C ASP A 125 -25.52 -12.29 -2.57
N ASP A 126 -25.36 -11.29 -1.71
CA ASP A 126 -26.37 -10.30 -1.35
C ASP A 126 -25.88 -8.85 -1.46
N ALA A 127 -24.98 -8.61 -2.42
CA ALA A 127 -24.41 -7.30 -2.75
C ALA A 127 -23.65 -6.64 -1.58
N GLY A 128 -22.95 -7.46 -0.78
CA GLY A 128 -22.05 -7.04 0.29
C GLY A 128 -22.67 -6.99 1.68
N LYS A 129 -23.90 -7.49 1.90
CA LYS A 129 -24.50 -7.48 3.25
C LYS A 129 -23.93 -8.58 4.13
N THR A 130 -23.64 -9.73 3.55
CA THR A 130 -22.96 -10.85 4.20
C THR A 130 -21.81 -11.34 3.34
N TRP A 131 -20.77 -11.87 4.00
CA TRP A 131 -19.54 -12.33 3.36
C TRP A 131 -19.17 -13.72 3.86
N GLU A 132 -18.74 -14.56 2.93
CA GLU A 132 -18.18 -15.87 3.21
C GLU A 132 -16.75 -15.93 2.67
N ARG A 133 -15.81 -16.40 3.49
CA ARG A 133 -14.44 -16.65 3.03
C ARG A 133 -14.42 -17.89 2.13
N LYS A 134 -13.90 -17.75 0.92
CA LYS A 134 -13.84 -18.80 -0.11
C LYS A 134 -12.42 -19.34 -0.34
N GLY A 135 -11.51 -19.16 0.61
CA GLY A 135 -10.17 -19.78 0.59
C GLY A 135 -9.05 -18.87 0.06
N LEU A 136 -7.91 -19.50 -0.28
CA LEU A 136 -6.66 -18.85 -0.70
C LEU A 136 -5.97 -18.02 0.40
N GLU A 137 -6.19 -18.37 1.67
CA GLU A 137 -5.73 -17.61 2.85
C GLU A 137 -4.22 -17.41 2.90
N LYS A 138 -3.48 -18.38 2.36
CA LYS A 138 -2.01 -18.36 2.36
C LYS A 138 -1.42 -17.49 1.26
N THR A 139 -2.20 -17.06 0.27
CA THR A 139 -1.67 -16.30 -0.87
C THR A 139 -1.19 -14.90 -0.48
N GLY A 140 -1.71 -14.33 0.61
CA GLY A 140 -1.34 -13.01 1.14
C GLY A 140 -1.80 -11.81 0.31
N ARG A 141 -1.81 -11.90 -1.02
CA ARG A 141 -2.23 -10.83 -1.94
C ARG A 141 -2.91 -11.36 -3.19
N ILE A 142 -4.12 -10.89 -3.43
CA ILE A 142 -4.88 -11.16 -4.65
C ILE A 142 -4.88 -9.92 -5.55
N GLY A 143 -4.13 -9.99 -6.65
CA GLY A 143 -3.97 -8.89 -7.61
C GLY A 143 -5.21 -8.62 -8.48
N ARG A 144 -5.91 -9.68 -8.86
CA ARG A 144 -7.11 -9.58 -9.70
C ARG A 144 -8.01 -10.78 -9.49
N VAL A 145 -9.31 -10.53 -9.37
CA VAL A 145 -10.37 -11.54 -9.50
C VAL A 145 -11.14 -11.24 -10.78
N ILE A 146 -11.43 -12.27 -11.57
CA ILE A 146 -12.34 -12.17 -12.72
C ILE A 146 -13.37 -13.30 -12.64
N VAL A 147 -14.63 -12.95 -12.90
CA VAL A 147 -15.74 -13.92 -12.97
C VAL A 147 -16.02 -14.21 -14.44
N HIS A 148 -16.25 -15.49 -14.77
CA HIS A 148 -16.52 -15.90 -16.14
C HIS A 148 -17.80 -15.22 -16.70
N PRO A 149 -17.76 -14.66 -17.93
CA PRO A 149 -18.82 -13.80 -18.48
C PRO A 149 -20.24 -14.38 -18.46
N SER A 150 -20.37 -15.69 -18.58
CA SER A 150 -21.67 -16.38 -18.64
C SER A 150 -21.89 -17.45 -17.56
N ASN A 151 -20.93 -17.65 -16.66
CA ASN A 151 -21.02 -18.68 -15.62
C ASN A 151 -20.39 -18.21 -14.30
N PRO A 152 -21.18 -17.71 -13.34
CA PRO A 152 -20.64 -17.13 -12.10
C PRO A 152 -19.89 -18.15 -11.22
N GLU A 153 -20.13 -19.45 -11.38
CA GLU A 153 -19.43 -20.50 -10.64
C GLU A 153 -17.96 -20.66 -11.05
N VAL A 154 -17.58 -20.12 -12.22
CA VAL A 154 -16.19 -20.15 -12.71
C VAL A 154 -15.53 -18.81 -12.45
N VAL A 155 -14.55 -18.81 -11.54
CA VAL A 155 -13.83 -17.60 -11.11
C VAL A 155 -12.34 -17.86 -11.17
N TYR A 156 -11.58 -16.86 -11.59
CA TYR A 156 -10.12 -16.90 -11.62
C TYR A 156 -9.53 -15.84 -10.70
N ALA A 157 -8.41 -16.19 -10.08
CA ALA A 157 -7.71 -15.32 -9.14
C ALA A 157 -6.21 -15.25 -9.45
N ALA A 158 -5.68 -14.03 -9.52
CA ALA A 158 -4.25 -13.75 -9.62
C ALA A 158 -3.66 -13.63 -8.22
N ALA A 159 -2.85 -14.59 -7.81
CA ALA A 159 -2.20 -14.60 -6.51
C ALA A 159 -0.72 -14.19 -6.64
N LEU A 160 -0.37 -13.03 -6.07
CA LEU A 160 1.00 -12.50 -6.12
C LEU A 160 1.92 -13.19 -5.11
N GLY A 161 1.39 -13.54 -3.94
CA GLY A 161 2.15 -14.01 -2.79
C GLY A 161 2.43 -12.93 -1.74
N HIS A 162 3.10 -13.32 -0.65
CA HIS A 162 3.53 -12.42 0.41
C HIS A 162 4.74 -11.55 0.04
N THR A 163 5.42 -11.80 -1.09
CA THR A 163 6.55 -11.01 -1.65
C THR A 163 7.84 -10.96 -0.82
N TYR A 164 7.84 -11.43 0.42
CA TYR A 164 9.01 -11.48 1.32
C TYR A 164 9.96 -12.68 1.14
N GLY A 165 9.65 -13.60 0.22
CA GLY A 165 10.45 -14.80 0.00
C GLY A 165 9.83 -15.78 -0.98
N PRO A 166 10.50 -16.92 -1.22
CA PRO A 166 9.95 -18.04 -1.98
C PRO A 166 8.67 -18.56 -1.33
N GLN A 167 7.64 -18.77 -2.15
CA GLN A 167 6.33 -19.21 -1.71
C GLN A 167 5.64 -20.10 -2.76
N PRO A 168 5.11 -21.28 -2.41
CA PRO A 168 4.37 -22.11 -3.36
C PRO A 168 2.99 -21.54 -3.69
N GLU A 169 2.30 -20.82 -2.82
CA GLU A 169 0.92 -20.39 -3.08
C GLU A 169 0.77 -19.26 -4.13
N ARG A 170 1.84 -18.85 -4.81
CA ARG A 170 1.79 -17.91 -5.93
C ARG A 170 1.18 -18.56 -7.19
N GLY A 171 0.62 -17.74 -8.09
CA GLY A 171 0.17 -18.19 -9.41
C GLY A 171 -1.26 -17.79 -9.76
N VAL A 172 -1.85 -18.45 -10.75
CA VAL A 172 -3.27 -18.29 -11.11
C VAL A 172 -4.06 -19.45 -10.55
N TYR A 173 -5.16 -19.13 -9.89
CA TYR A 173 -6.12 -20.12 -9.38
C TYR A 173 -7.44 -20.02 -10.13
N ARG A 174 -8.14 -21.15 -10.22
CA ARG A 174 -9.47 -21.26 -10.79
C ARG A 174 -10.36 -22.08 -9.87
N THR A 175 -11.59 -21.64 -9.69
CA THR A 175 -12.69 -22.46 -9.18
C THR A 175 -13.69 -22.70 -10.30
N LYS A 176 -14.41 -23.83 -10.24
CA LYS A 176 -15.55 -24.17 -11.12
C LYS A 176 -16.82 -24.47 -10.34
N ASP A 177 -16.81 -24.22 -9.02
CA ASP A 177 -17.85 -24.59 -8.07
C ASP A 177 -18.15 -23.46 -7.08
N GLY A 178 -18.00 -22.21 -7.52
CA GLY A 178 -18.38 -21.05 -6.72
C GLY A 178 -17.45 -20.83 -5.51
N GLY A 179 -16.17 -21.20 -5.65
CA GLY A 179 -15.13 -21.00 -4.65
C GLY A 179 -15.09 -22.03 -3.54
N ASN A 180 -15.79 -23.17 -3.69
CA ASN A 180 -15.70 -24.26 -2.71
C ASN A 180 -14.36 -24.99 -2.82
N THR A 181 -13.84 -25.13 -4.04
CA THR A 181 -12.50 -25.65 -4.31
C THR A 181 -11.75 -24.78 -5.31
N TRP A 182 -10.42 -24.74 -5.15
CA TRP A 182 -9.52 -23.99 -6.02
C TRP A 182 -8.42 -24.88 -6.57
N GLU A 183 -8.20 -24.79 -7.88
CA GLU A 183 -7.11 -25.43 -8.61
C GLU A 183 -6.08 -24.36 -8.99
N ARG A 184 -4.80 -24.62 -8.71
CA ARG A 184 -3.70 -23.77 -9.19
C ARG A 184 -3.37 -24.15 -10.64
N ILE A 185 -3.82 -23.33 -11.57
CA ILE A 185 -3.78 -23.61 -13.00
C ILE A 185 -2.57 -22.99 -13.72
N LEU A 186 -1.88 -22.03 -13.09
CA LEU A 186 -0.59 -21.51 -13.55
C LEU A 186 0.34 -21.32 -12.36
N PHE A 187 1.53 -21.91 -12.43
CA PHE A 187 2.63 -21.72 -11.49
C PHE A 187 3.94 -21.65 -12.27
N VAL A 188 4.75 -20.63 -12.02
CA VAL A 188 6.03 -20.43 -12.71
C VAL A 188 7.17 -20.89 -11.81
N ASP A 189 7.31 -20.25 -10.64
CA ASP A 189 8.26 -20.58 -9.59
C ASP A 189 7.82 -19.94 -8.26
N GLU A 190 8.60 -20.14 -7.20
CA GLU A 190 8.28 -19.65 -5.86
C GLU A 190 8.52 -18.13 -5.66
N GLY A 191 9.21 -17.47 -6.58
CA GLY A 191 9.48 -16.02 -6.55
C GLY A 191 8.53 -15.20 -7.43
N THR A 192 7.70 -15.86 -8.24
CA THR A 192 6.88 -15.25 -9.29
C THR A 192 5.40 -15.53 -9.04
N GLY A 193 4.60 -14.47 -8.91
CA GLY A 193 3.14 -14.58 -8.75
C GLY A 193 2.36 -13.88 -9.84
N ALA A 194 1.06 -14.14 -9.91
CA ALA A 194 0.18 -13.47 -10.86
C ALA A 194 -0.33 -12.15 -10.26
N ILE A 195 -0.28 -11.07 -11.03
CA ILE A 195 -0.65 -9.72 -10.59
C ILE A 195 -1.85 -9.15 -11.33
N ASP A 196 -2.11 -9.61 -12.55
CA ASP A 196 -3.26 -9.19 -13.35
C ASP A 196 -3.79 -10.32 -14.23
N LEU A 197 -5.06 -10.24 -14.59
CA LEU A 197 -5.76 -11.21 -15.44
C LEU A 197 -6.70 -10.49 -16.39
N ALA A 198 -6.75 -10.96 -17.64
CA ALA A 198 -7.75 -10.57 -18.61
C ALA A 198 -8.38 -11.80 -19.26
N ILE A 199 -9.67 -11.72 -19.55
CA ILE A 199 -10.43 -12.73 -20.27
C ILE A 199 -11.04 -12.09 -21.51
N ASP A 200 -11.06 -12.83 -22.61
CA ASP A 200 -11.83 -12.42 -23.78
C ASP A 200 -13.33 -12.54 -23.44
N PRO A 201 -14.09 -11.42 -23.45
CA PRO A 201 -15.50 -11.46 -23.05
C PRO A 201 -16.40 -12.17 -24.07
N GLN A 202 -15.92 -12.40 -25.31
CA GLN A 202 -16.65 -13.08 -26.38
C GLN A 202 -16.22 -14.55 -26.52
N ASP A 203 -14.99 -14.89 -26.14
CA ASP A 203 -14.46 -16.26 -26.08
C ASP A 203 -13.75 -16.52 -24.75
N PRO A 204 -14.48 -16.89 -23.68
CA PRO A 204 -13.91 -17.03 -22.35
C PRO A 204 -12.94 -18.21 -22.18
N ASN A 205 -12.70 -19.01 -23.23
CA ASN A 205 -11.59 -19.96 -23.25
C ASN A 205 -10.24 -19.25 -23.33
N THR A 206 -10.21 -18.04 -23.91
CA THR A 206 -9.01 -17.25 -24.07
C THR A 206 -8.76 -16.37 -22.84
N LEU A 207 -7.65 -16.65 -22.15
CA LEU A 207 -7.22 -15.95 -20.94
C LEU A 207 -5.79 -15.45 -21.10
N TYR A 208 -5.48 -14.36 -20.40
CA TYR A 208 -4.14 -13.82 -20.29
C TYR A 208 -3.80 -13.57 -18.82
N ALA A 209 -2.58 -13.91 -18.43
CA ALA A 209 -2.07 -13.69 -17.08
C ALA A 209 -0.79 -12.85 -17.15
N ALA A 210 -0.75 -11.82 -16.33
CA ALA A 210 0.44 -11.03 -16.06
C ALA A 210 1.16 -11.58 -14.83
N MET A 211 2.39 -12.05 -15.03
CA MET A 211 3.24 -12.64 -13.99
C MET A 211 4.31 -11.64 -13.57
N TRP A 212 4.60 -11.59 -12.27
CA TRP A 212 5.54 -10.67 -11.66
C TRP A 212 6.45 -11.38 -10.67
N SER A 213 7.75 -11.39 -10.97
CA SER A 213 8.80 -11.78 -10.02
C SER A 213 9.10 -10.60 -9.10
N ILE A 214 8.96 -10.79 -7.79
CA ILE A 214 9.25 -9.75 -6.80
C ILE A 214 9.74 -10.32 -5.49
N HIS A 215 10.76 -9.65 -4.94
CA HIS A 215 11.26 -9.86 -3.59
C HIS A 215 11.40 -8.53 -2.84
N ILE A 216 10.86 -8.47 -1.62
CA ILE A 216 10.94 -7.32 -0.72
C ILE A 216 11.65 -7.73 0.57
N ASN A 217 12.56 -6.90 1.05
CA ASN A 217 13.16 -7.00 2.39
C ASN A 217 13.18 -5.60 3.03
N THR A 218 13.75 -5.47 4.23
CA THR A 218 13.76 -4.20 4.97
C THR A 218 14.69 -3.14 4.39
N TRP A 219 15.50 -3.49 3.38
CA TRP A 219 16.51 -2.61 2.77
C TRP A 219 16.39 -2.51 1.24
N GLY A 220 15.29 -2.99 0.66
CA GLY A 220 15.13 -3.00 -0.79
C GLY A 220 13.95 -3.80 -1.31
N LEU A 221 13.51 -3.38 -2.49
CA LEU A 221 12.61 -4.10 -3.37
C LEU A 221 13.39 -4.50 -4.63
N ARG A 222 13.17 -5.73 -5.10
CA ARG A 222 13.70 -6.25 -6.36
C ARG A 222 12.53 -6.73 -7.22
N SER A 223 12.18 -5.92 -8.20
CA SER A 223 11.15 -6.12 -9.19
C SER A 223 11.76 -6.66 -10.47
N GLY A 224 11.21 -7.79 -10.92
CA GLY A 224 11.59 -8.46 -12.15
C GLY A 224 12.52 -9.64 -11.97
N GLY A 225 12.41 -10.57 -12.92
CA GLY A 225 13.06 -11.87 -12.89
C GLY A 225 12.64 -12.71 -14.09
N GLU A 226 13.22 -13.90 -14.23
CA GLU A 226 13.01 -14.76 -15.41
C GLU A 226 11.56 -15.24 -15.54
N GLY A 227 10.80 -15.30 -14.43
CA GLY A 227 9.40 -15.73 -14.42
C GLY A 227 8.38 -14.64 -14.79
N GLY A 228 8.80 -13.36 -14.85
CA GLY A 228 7.92 -12.25 -15.20
C GLY A 228 7.50 -12.24 -16.67
N GLY A 229 6.33 -11.67 -16.96
CA GLY A 229 5.82 -11.49 -18.32
C GLY A 229 4.37 -11.92 -18.51
N ILE A 230 3.95 -12.03 -19.77
CA ILE A 230 2.57 -12.40 -20.14
C ILE A 230 2.50 -13.87 -20.56
N TYR A 231 1.47 -14.56 -20.06
CA TYR A 231 1.11 -15.92 -20.42
C TYR A 231 -0.30 -15.94 -21.00
N LYS A 232 -0.56 -16.80 -21.98
CA LYS A 232 -1.87 -16.97 -22.62
C LYS A 232 -2.34 -18.42 -22.48
N SER A 233 -3.63 -18.59 -22.23
CA SER A 233 -4.37 -19.84 -22.39
C SER A 233 -5.46 -19.67 -23.45
N THR A 234 -5.81 -20.76 -24.13
CA THR A 234 -6.94 -20.84 -25.08
C THR A 234 -7.89 -21.99 -24.74
N ASP A 235 -7.79 -22.53 -23.52
CA ASP A 235 -8.51 -23.70 -23.02
C ASP A 235 -8.97 -23.49 -21.57
N CYS A 236 -9.49 -22.31 -21.25
CA CYS A 236 -9.99 -21.96 -19.91
C CYS A 236 -8.93 -22.09 -18.80
N GLY A 237 -7.66 -21.97 -19.14
CA GLY A 237 -6.55 -22.03 -18.21
C GLY A 237 -5.99 -23.43 -17.95
N ASP A 238 -6.44 -24.47 -18.68
CA ASP A 238 -5.90 -25.82 -18.51
C ASP A 238 -4.43 -25.90 -18.99
N THR A 239 -4.06 -25.15 -20.03
CA THR A 239 -2.68 -24.99 -20.48
C THR A 239 -2.32 -23.53 -20.71
N TRP A 240 -1.04 -23.21 -20.50
CA TRP A 240 -0.51 -21.85 -20.61
C TRP A 240 0.76 -21.81 -21.45
N GLN A 241 0.86 -20.80 -22.31
CA GLN A 241 2.04 -20.51 -23.11
C GLN A 241 2.60 -19.13 -22.74
N SER A 242 3.90 -19.06 -22.48
CA SER A 242 4.61 -17.77 -22.37
C SER A 242 4.61 -17.05 -23.72
N MET A 243 4.22 -15.77 -23.71
CA MET A 243 4.15 -14.93 -24.89
C MET A 243 5.51 -14.34 -25.32
N THR A 244 6.59 -14.64 -24.60
CA THR A 244 7.95 -14.28 -25.03
C THR A 244 8.29 -14.89 -26.39
N LYS A 245 7.80 -16.09 -26.68
CA LYS A 245 7.94 -16.73 -28.00
C LYS A 245 7.23 -15.98 -29.13
N ASN A 246 6.30 -15.09 -28.78
CA ASN A 246 5.53 -14.26 -29.70
C ASN A 246 6.08 -12.82 -29.79
N GLY A 247 7.27 -12.56 -29.23
CA GLY A 247 7.98 -11.28 -29.34
C GLY A 247 7.80 -10.32 -28.17
N LEU A 248 6.99 -10.66 -27.15
CA LEU A 248 6.89 -9.85 -25.94
C LEU A 248 8.15 -9.98 -25.06
N PRO A 249 8.52 -8.92 -24.31
CA PRO A 249 9.59 -9.03 -23.31
C PRO A 249 9.19 -9.99 -22.17
N GLY A 250 10.18 -10.65 -21.59
CA GLY A 250 10.03 -11.65 -20.53
C GLY A 250 11.16 -12.69 -20.59
N GLY A 251 11.15 -13.62 -19.63
CA GLY A 251 12.17 -14.65 -19.56
C GLY A 251 13.55 -14.14 -19.15
N LYS A 252 14.55 -15.02 -19.25
CA LYS A 252 15.93 -14.74 -18.87
C LYS A 252 16.61 -13.66 -19.72
N GLU A 253 16.27 -13.59 -21.00
CA GLU A 253 16.94 -12.71 -21.96
C GLU A 253 16.49 -11.26 -21.82
N ARG A 254 15.24 -11.03 -21.40
CA ARG A 254 14.65 -9.71 -21.30
C ARG A 254 13.72 -9.64 -20.09
N PRO A 255 14.25 -9.75 -18.86
CA PRO A 255 13.43 -9.76 -17.65
C PRO A 255 12.63 -8.47 -17.52
N VAL A 256 11.41 -8.61 -17.01
CA VAL A 256 10.46 -7.52 -16.79
C VAL A 256 9.94 -7.56 -15.36
N GLY A 257 9.57 -6.41 -14.83
CA GLY A 257 9.01 -6.24 -13.49
C GLY A 257 7.49 -6.43 -13.49
N LYS A 258 6.75 -5.55 -12.81
CA LYS A 258 5.29 -5.60 -12.78
C LYS A 258 4.72 -5.39 -14.19
N THR A 259 3.73 -6.20 -14.55
CA THR A 259 3.10 -6.17 -15.87
C THR A 259 1.58 -6.04 -15.74
N ALA A 260 0.95 -5.41 -16.73
CA ALA A 260 -0.51 -5.35 -16.83
C ALA A 260 -0.97 -5.78 -18.23
N ILE A 261 -2.19 -6.30 -18.30
CA ILE A 261 -2.77 -6.84 -19.53
C ILE A 261 -4.23 -6.40 -19.65
N ALA A 262 -4.65 -5.96 -20.83
CA ALA A 262 -6.04 -5.62 -21.10
C ALA A 262 -6.49 -6.14 -22.47
N VAL A 263 -7.70 -6.68 -22.52
CA VAL A 263 -8.39 -7.08 -23.76
C VAL A 263 -9.46 -6.05 -24.07
N SER A 264 -9.55 -5.60 -25.32
CA SER A 264 -10.63 -4.70 -25.74
C SER A 264 -11.98 -5.42 -25.68
N HIS A 265 -12.94 -4.83 -24.99
CA HIS A 265 -14.30 -5.37 -24.91
C HIS A 265 -15.04 -5.31 -26.26
N SER A 266 -14.88 -4.20 -27.00
CA SER A 266 -15.51 -4.00 -28.31
C SER A 266 -14.87 -4.82 -29.44
N ASN A 267 -13.58 -5.13 -29.34
CA ASN A 267 -12.86 -5.95 -30.32
C ASN A 267 -11.79 -6.82 -29.64
N PRO A 268 -12.13 -8.03 -29.16
CA PRO A 268 -11.21 -8.87 -28.41
C PRO A 268 -9.98 -9.37 -29.17
N ASN A 269 -9.88 -9.12 -30.47
CA ASN A 269 -8.62 -9.31 -31.19
C ASN A 269 -7.54 -8.32 -30.73
N VAL A 270 -7.95 -7.15 -30.21
CA VAL A 270 -7.05 -6.12 -29.70
C VAL A 270 -6.70 -6.41 -28.24
N VAL A 271 -5.42 -6.62 -27.98
CA VAL A 271 -4.87 -6.88 -26.65
C VAL A 271 -3.70 -5.96 -26.40
N TYR A 272 -3.63 -5.35 -25.22
CA TYR A 272 -2.53 -4.50 -24.79
C TYR A 272 -1.79 -5.11 -23.61
N ALA A 273 -0.45 -5.01 -23.64
CA ALA A 273 0.43 -5.41 -22.56
C ALA A 273 1.37 -4.26 -22.19
N LEU A 274 1.41 -3.91 -20.90
CA LEU A 274 2.25 -2.86 -20.33
C LEU A 274 3.33 -3.49 -19.43
N PHE A 275 4.59 -3.08 -19.62
CA PHE A 275 5.72 -3.69 -18.93
C PHE A 275 6.53 -2.67 -18.12
N GLU A 276 6.87 -3.04 -16.89
CA GLU A 276 8.03 -2.49 -16.19
C GLU A 276 9.33 -3.03 -16.81
N ILE A 277 10.13 -2.12 -17.35
CA ILE A 277 11.48 -2.34 -17.86
C ILE A 277 12.20 -0.97 -17.82
N ASN A 278 13.50 -0.91 -18.13
CA ASN A 278 14.32 0.33 -18.06
C ASN A 278 13.62 1.58 -18.61
N SER A 279 12.87 1.44 -19.72
CA SER A 279 11.95 2.45 -20.23
C SER A 279 10.62 1.76 -20.52
N PRO A 280 9.52 2.09 -19.82
CA PRO A 280 8.27 1.33 -19.92
C PRO A 280 7.79 1.15 -21.35
N GLU A 281 7.36 -0.07 -21.67
CA GLU A 281 6.93 -0.43 -23.02
C GLU A 281 5.45 -0.81 -23.04
N LEU A 282 4.72 -0.21 -23.97
CA LEU A 282 3.38 -0.62 -24.33
C LEU A 282 3.40 -1.41 -25.62
N TRP A 283 2.87 -2.62 -25.56
CA TRP A 283 2.71 -3.51 -26.71
C TRP A 283 1.23 -3.70 -27.03
N ARG A 284 0.91 -3.82 -28.31
CA ARG A 284 -0.42 -4.12 -28.82
C ARG A 284 -0.37 -5.33 -29.73
N SER A 285 -1.39 -6.17 -29.67
CA SER A 285 -1.71 -7.18 -30.66
C SER A 285 -3.06 -6.89 -31.27
N ASP A 286 -3.24 -7.13 -32.56
CA ASP A 286 -4.52 -7.06 -33.28
C ASP A 286 -5.04 -8.46 -33.68
N ASN A 287 -4.45 -9.52 -33.14
CA ASN A 287 -4.77 -10.92 -33.41
C ASN A 287 -4.64 -11.79 -32.16
N LYS A 288 -5.24 -11.35 -31.05
CA LYS A 288 -5.31 -12.11 -29.78
C LYS A 288 -3.94 -12.54 -29.24
N GLY A 289 -2.89 -11.78 -29.51
CA GLY A 289 -1.54 -12.04 -29.04
C GLY A 289 -0.69 -12.95 -29.94
N GLU A 290 -1.14 -13.33 -31.13
CA GLU A 290 -0.29 -14.11 -32.06
C GLU A 290 0.96 -13.32 -32.48
N THR A 291 0.79 -12.04 -32.79
CA THR A 291 1.87 -11.08 -33.09
C THR A 291 1.69 -9.79 -32.31
N TRP A 292 2.80 -9.14 -31.96
CA TRP A 292 2.82 -7.92 -31.16
C TRP A 292 3.60 -6.80 -31.83
N GLN A 293 3.12 -5.57 -31.66
CA GLN A 293 3.76 -4.33 -32.08
C GLN A 293 4.06 -3.48 -30.84
N LEU A 294 5.29 -2.96 -30.75
CA LEU A 294 5.63 -1.92 -29.78
C LEU A 294 4.96 -0.61 -30.20
N MET A 295 4.10 -0.08 -29.35
CA MET A 295 3.33 1.13 -29.62
C MET A 295 4.05 2.38 -29.16
N SER A 296 4.60 2.35 -27.95
CA SER A 296 5.36 3.46 -27.39
C SER A 296 6.28 3.01 -26.27
N GLN A 297 7.32 3.83 -26.04
CA GLN A 297 8.16 3.78 -24.86
C GLN A 297 8.06 5.14 -24.16
N ASN A 298 7.53 5.19 -22.94
CA ASN A 298 7.30 6.45 -22.25
C ASN A 298 7.34 6.23 -20.73
N HIS A 299 8.07 7.08 -20.01
CA HIS A 299 8.11 6.97 -18.55
C HIS A 299 6.73 7.21 -17.90
N THR A 300 5.93 8.12 -18.46
CA THR A 300 4.64 8.56 -17.90
C THR A 300 3.62 7.42 -17.78
N ILE A 301 3.65 6.43 -18.68
CA ILE A 301 2.64 5.36 -18.71
C ILE A 301 2.85 4.30 -17.63
N ASN A 302 4.02 4.25 -16.98
CA ASN A 302 4.33 3.25 -15.94
C ASN A 302 5.48 3.74 -15.03
N GLU A 303 5.31 4.93 -14.45
CA GLU A 303 6.26 5.51 -13.51
C GLU A 303 6.13 4.79 -12.17
N ARG A 304 7.26 4.39 -11.55
CA ARG A 304 7.28 3.62 -10.28
C ARG A 304 6.40 2.37 -10.33
N ALA A 305 6.63 1.52 -11.31
CA ALA A 305 5.77 0.39 -11.65
C ALA A 305 5.37 -0.53 -10.48
N PRO A 306 6.24 -0.88 -9.49
CA PRO A 306 5.79 -1.65 -8.33
C PRO A 306 4.59 -1.02 -7.59
N TYR A 307 4.50 0.31 -7.62
CA TYR A 307 3.42 1.09 -7.04
C TYR A 307 2.24 1.32 -7.97
N TYR A 308 2.44 1.44 -9.28
CA TYR A 308 1.35 1.64 -10.23
C TYR A 308 1.65 0.92 -11.53
N THR A 309 0.82 -0.05 -11.89
CA THR A 309 0.86 -0.65 -13.23
C THR A 309 -0.54 -1.15 -13.54
N ARG A 310 -1.30 -0.38 -14.31
CA ARG A 310 -2.61 -0.77 -14.83
C ARG A 310 -2.83 -0.12 -16.19
N ILE A 311 -3.50 -0.84 -17.08
CA ILE A 311 -4.01 -0.33 -18.34
C ILE A 311 -5.48 -0.71 -18.48
N VAL A 312 -6.30 0.22 -18.97
CA VAL A 312 -7.73 0.00 -19.20
C VAL A 312 -8.08 0.48 -20.61
N VAL A 313 -8.86 -0.34 -21.33
CA VAL A 313 -9.37 -0.04 -22.67
C VAL A 313 -10.81 0.40 -22.55
N ALA A 314 -11.21 1.46 -23.25
CA ALA A 314 -12.61 1.87 -23.31
C ALA A 314 -13.48 0.73 -23.90
N PRO A 315 -14.68 0.49 -23.36
CA PRO A 315 -15.47 -0.69 -23.74
C PRO A 315 -16.09 -0.59 -25.13
N ASP A 316 -16.13 0.61 -25.73
CA ASP A 316 -16.70 0.93 -27.04
C ASP A 316 -15.66 1.32 -28.11
N ASN A 317 -14.40 1.51 -27.73
CA ASN A 317 -13.34 1.94 -28.64
C ASN A 317 -12.00 1.27 -28.27
N PRO A 318 -11.46 0.37 -29.12
CA PRO A 318 -10.21 -0.33 -28.83
C PRO A 318 -8.98 0.60 -28.80
N ASP A 319 -9.04 1.78 -29.44
CA ASP A 319 -7.91 2.71 -29.52
C ASP A 319 -7.90 3.74 -28.38
N GLU A 320 -8.97 3.82 -27.58
CA GLU A 320 -9.03 4.68 -26.40
C GLU A 320 -8.59 3.90 -25.16
N ILE A 321 -7.42 4.24 -24.64
CA ILE A 321 -6.79 3.53 -23.53
C ILE A 321 -6.30 4.50 -22.46
N TYR A 322 -6.31 4.02 -21.21
CA TYR A 322 -5.92 4.76 -20.03
C TYR A 322 -4.79 4.04 -19.30
N PHE A 323 -3.86 4.82 -18.76
CA PHE A 323 -2.73 4.33 -17.97
C PHE A 323 -2.85 4.85 -16.54
N LEU A 324 -2.76 3.92 -15.60
CA LEU A 324 -2.83 4.21 -14.17
C LEU A 324 -1.41 4.11 -13.64
N SER A 325 -0.86 5.30 -13.39
CA SER A 325 0.51 5.62 -13.02
C SER A 325 0.45 6.81 -12.07
N VAL A 326 1.59 7.41 -11.71
CA VAL A 326 1.66 8.71 -11.01
C VAL A 326 0.72 9.72 -11.67
N ARG A 327 0.79 9.82 -13.02
CA ARG A 327 -0.13 10.64 -13.81
C ARG A 327 -1.23 9.79 -14.44
N PHE A 328 -2.48 10.23 -14.27
CA PHE A 328 -3.60 9.71 -15.05
C PHE A 328 -3.44 10.14 -16.52
N SER A 329 -3.14 9.17 -17.39
CA SER A 329 -2.79 9.44 -18.79
C SER A 329 -3.70 8.68 -19.75
N GLN A 330 -3.88 9.21 -20.95
CA GLN A 330 -4.77 8.66 -21.98
C GLN A 330 -4.08 8.66 -23.34
N SER A 331 -4.41 7.67 -24.16
CA SER A 331 -4.17 7.67 -25.60
C SER A 331 -5.48 7.42 -26.35
N LEU A 332 -5.64 8.06 -27.50
CA LEU A 332 -6.79 7.92 -28.41
C LEU A 332 -6.43 7.25 -29.74
N ASP A 333 -5.18 6.80 -29.90
CA ASP A 333 -4.64 6.20 -31.12
C ASP A 333 -4.02 4.82 -30.87
N GLY A 334 -4.53 4.14 -29.84
CA GLY A 334 -4.09 2.81 -29.44
C GLY A 334 -2.67 2.80 -28.87
N GLY A 335 -2.25 3.88 -28.22
CA GLY A 335 -1.00 3.97 -27.47
C GLY A 335 0.20 4.51 -28.25
N LYS A 336 0.01 5.03 -29.46
CA LYS A 336 1.11 5.63 -30.25
C LYS A 336 1.51 6.98 -29.69
N THR A 337 0.53 7.78 -29.28
CA THR A 337 0.74 9.09 -28.65
C THR A 337 -0.10 9.25 -27.39
N LEU A 338 0.39 10.08 -26.45
CA LEU A 338 -0.35 10.47 -25.26
C LEU A 338 -1.02 11.82 -25.49
N GLU A 339 -2.25 11.93 -24.97
CA GLU A 339 -2.99 13.18 -24.98
C GLU A 339 -2.27 14.25 -24.16
N LYS A 340 -2.16 15.46 -24.70
CA LYS A 340 -1.51 16.59 -23.98
C LYS A 340 -2.32 17.08 -22.79
N ARG A 341 -3.63 16.84 -22.81
CA ARG A 341 -4.60 17.25 -21.79
C ARG A 341 -5.55 16.09 -21.52
N PRO A 342 -5.07 15.01 -20.89
CA PRO A 342 -5.92 13.88 -20.57
C PRO A 342 -6.96 14.31 -19.50
N PRO A 343 -8.02 13.51 -19.31
CA PRO A 343 -8.94 13.66 -18.20
C PRO A 343 -8.19 13.72 -16.86
N ARG A 344 -8.79 14.36 -15.84
CA ARG A 344 -8.16 14.50 -14.51
C ARG A 344 -8.83 13.58 -13.50
N GLY A 345 -8.63 12.27 -13.68
CA GLY A 345 -9.23 11.23 -12.84
C GLY A 345 -8.60 11.09 -11.45
N GLY A 346 -7.36 11.56 -11.26
CA GLY A 346 -6.65 11.44 -9.99
C GLY A 346 -5.15 11.71 -10.15
N GLY A 347 -4.40 11.50 -9.06
CA GLY A 347 -2.95 11.42 -9.02
C GLY A 347 -2.59 10.19 -8.19
N ASP A 348 -1.52 9.50 -8.56
CA ASP A 348 -1.12 8.23 -7.94
C ASP A 348 -2.22 7.17 -8.05
N ASN A 349 -2.43 6.71 -9.30
CA ASN A 349 -3.64 6.00 -9.70
C ASN A 349 -3.40 4.48 -9.72
N HIS A 350 -4.33 3.72 -9.13
CA HIS A 350 -4.18 2.29 -8.88
C HIS A 350 -5.09 1.41 -9.74
N ASP A 351 -6.35 1.78 -9.87
CA ASP A 351 -7.34 1.00 -10.62
C ASP A 351 -8.37 1.90 -11.29
N MET A 352 -9.01 1.37 -12.33
CA MET A 352 -10.05 2.08 -13.06
C MET A 352 -11.11 1.12 -13.56
N TRP A 353 -12.35 1.58 -13.49
CA TRP A 353 -13.50 0.88 -14.02
C TRP A 353 -14.27 1.79 -14.96
N ILE A 354 -14.59 1.27 -16.15
CA ILE A 354 -15.47 1.93 -17.12
C ILE A 354 -16.68 1.04 -17.29
N ASP A 355 -17.88 1.62 -17.22
CA ASP A 355 -19.11 0.85 -17.36
C ASP A 355 -19.19 0.23 -18.76
N PRO A 356 -19.24 -1.11 -18.90
CA PRO A 356 -19.22 -1.77 -20.20
C PRO A 356 -20.48 -1.49 -21.03
N THR A 357 -21.55 -0.99 -20.40
CA THR A 357 -22.80 -0.61 -21.07
C THR A 357 -22.91 0.89 -21.32
N ASN A 358 -22.08 1.71 -20.65
CA ASN A 358 -22.08 3.16 -20.77
C ASN A 358 -20.66 3.74 -20.57
N PRO A 359 -19.86 3.86 -21.64
CA PRO A 359 -18.48 4.34 -21.55
C PRO A 359 -18.35 5.76 -21.00
N SER A 360 -19.43 6.55 -20.91
CA SER A 360 -19.37 7.87 -20.26
C SER A 360 -19.26 7.77 -18.74
N ARG A 361 -19.62 6.64 -18.14
CA ARG A 361 -19.48 6.37 -16.71
C ARG A 361 -18.14 5.71 -16.43
N MET A 362 -17.29 6.42 -15.71
CA MET A 362 -15.93 5.99 -15.38
C MET A 362 -15.65 6.24 -13.91
N MET A 363 -14.81 5.40 -13.31
CA MET A 363 -14.32 5.61 -11.95
C MET A 363 -12.85 5.26 -11.86
N VAL A 364 -12.11 6.00 -11.05
CA VAL A 364 -10.66 5.84 -10.85
C VAL A 364 -10.38 5.78 -9.35
N ALA A 365 -9.66 4.75 -8.89
CA ALA A 365 -9.12 4.66 -7.54
C ALA A 365 -7.68 5.17 -7.52
N HIS A 366 -7.35 5.96 -6.50
CA HIS A 366 -6.06 6.65 -6.41
C HIS A 366 -5.74 7.04 -4.95
N ASP A 367 -4.56 7.62 -4.70
CA ASP A 367 -4.11 8.03 -3.34
C ASP A 367 -4.87 9.24 -2.75
N GLY A 368 -5.81 9.80 -3.51
CA GLY A 368 -6.78 10.80 -3.06
C GLY A 368 -8.21 10.27 -2.85
N CYS A 369 -8.39 8.97 -3.05
CA CYS A 369 -9.48 8.05 -2.71
C CYS A 369 -10.09 7.50 -3.99
N ALA A 370 -11.14 8.13 -4.49
CA ALA A 370 -11.65 7.80 -5.80
C ALA A 370 -12.25 9.02 -6.49
N SER A 371 -12.42 8.92 -7.80
CA SER A 371 -13.08 9.93 -8.61
C SER A 371 -14.06 9.26 -9.57
N MET A 372 -15.27 9.82 -9.67
CA MET A 372 -16.34 9.31 -10.54
C MET A 372 -16.68 10.32 -11.63
N SER A 373 -16.86 9.85 -12.87
CA SER A 373 -17.31 10.66 -14.00
C SER A 373 -18.55 10.04 -14.64
N LEU A 374 -19.46 10.88 -15.11
CA LEU A 374 -20.66 10.50 -15.88
C LEU A 374 -20.65 11.09 -17.30
N ASN A 375 -19.54 11.72 -17.70
CA ASN A 375 -19.42 12.44 -18.97
C ASN A 375 -18.10 12.16 -19.69
N ARG A 376 -17.64 10.90 -19.61
CA ARG A 376 -16.44 10.39 -20.28
C ARG A 376 -15.17 11.15 -19.89
N GLY A 377 -15.04 11.46 -18.60
CA GLY A 377 -13.85 12.11 -18.04
C GLY A 377 -13.76 13.63 -18.22
N LYS A 378 -14.78 14.30 -18.79
CA LYS A 378 -14.78 15.77 -18.91
C LYS A 378 -14.79 16.46 -17.54
N SER A 379 -15.46 15.86 -16.56
CA SER A 379 -15.39 16.24 -15.15
C SER A 379 -15.44 15.02 -14.25
N PHE A 380 -14.84 15.14 -13.07
CA PHE A 380 -14.88 14.12 -12.03
C PHE A 380 -15.42 14.70 -10.71
N GLN A 381 -16.24 13.92 -10.03
CA GLN A 381 -16.60 14.10 -8.64
C GLN A 381 -15.63 13.28 -7.78
N ARG A 382 -14.91 13.93 -6.87
CA ARG A 382 -14.05 13.26 -5.90
C ARG A 382 -14.90 12.63 -4.80
N VAL A 383 -14.60 11.38 -4.47
CA VAL A 383 -15.12 10.66 -3.32
C VAL A 383 -14.09 10.72 -2.21
N VAL A 384 -14.55 10.90 -0.97
CA VAL A 384 -13.70 10.97 0.22
C VAL A 384 -14.30 10.02 1.26
N LEU A 385 -13.49 9.10 1.76
CA LEU A 385 -13.89 8.08 2.73
C LEU A 385 -13.07 8.23 4.02
N PRO A 386 -13.56 7.77 5.19
CA PRO A 386 -12.84 7.82 6.46
C PRO A 386 -11.77 6.73 6.59
N ILE A 387 -10.85 6.66 5.61
CA ILE A 387 -9.83 5.60 5.44
C ILE A 387 -8.40 6.16 5.52
N ALA A 388 -8.15 7.12 6.41
CA ALA A 388 -6.87 7.80 6.50
C ALA A 388 -5.76 6.82 6.89
N GLN A 389 -4.71 6.73 6.07
CA GLN A 389 -3.52 5.99 6.42
C GLN A 389 -2.63 6.88 7.28
N MET A 390 -2.77 6.73 8.60
CA MET A 390 -1.99 7.45 9.61
C MET A 390 -0.75 6.62 9.98
N TYR A 391 0.43 7.21 9.94
CA TYR A 391 1.68 6.50 10.26
C TYR A 391 1.90 6.31 11.76
N HIS A 392 1.77 7.40 12.51
CA HIS A 392 1.96 7.44 13.96
C HIS A 392 0.91 8.36 14.58
N VAL A 393 0.57 8.11 15.85
CA VAL A 393 -0.42 8.89 16.61
C VAL A 393 0.23 9.40 17.88
N ALA A 394 0.03 10.69 18.16
CA ALA A 394 0.40 11.32 19.43
C ALA A 394 -0.76 12.15 19.98
N THR A 395 -0.67 12.53 21.25
CA THR A 395 -1.65 13.40 21.92
C THR A 395 -0.95 14.46 22.77
N ASP A 396 -1.60 15.59 22.96
CA ASP A 396 -1.22 16.56 23.99
C ASP A 396 -1.95 16.27 25.33
N ASP A 397 -1.73 17.11 26.33
CA ASP A 397 -2.38 17.03 27.65
C ASP A 397 -3.48 18.10 27.85
N GLN A 398 -3.95 18.74 26.77
CA GLN A 398 -5.05 19.71 26.84
C GLN A 398 -6.38 19.02 27.19
N ILE A 399 -7.38 19.81 27.60
CA ILE A 399 -8.74 19.29 27.87
C ILE A 399 -9.76 20.14 27.09
N PRO A 400 -10.39 19.59 26.03
CA PRO A 400 -10.12 18.28 25.41
C PRO A 400 -8.72 18.23 24.78
N TYR A 401 -8.10 17.05 24.77
CA TYR A 401 -6.77 16.85 24.17
C TYR A 401 -6.88 16.85 22.64
N ASN A 402 -5.78 17.17 21.96
CA ASN A 402 -5.64 17.02 20.52
C ASN A 402 -4.94 15.70 20.16
N VAL A 403 -5.23 15.21 18.96
CA VAL A 403 -4.64 14.03 18.34
C VAL A 403 -3.84 14.48 17.13
N TYR A 404 -2.64 13.94 16.99
CA TYR A 404 -1.66 14.32 15.98
C TYR A 404 -1.23 13.09 15.18
N GLY A 405 -0.89 13.30 13.92
CA GLY A 405 -0.25 12.25 13.12
C GLY A 405 0.02 12.66 11.68
N ASN A 406 0.93 11.93 11.05
CA ASN A 406 1.24 12.08 9.64
C ASN A 406 0.26 11.26 8.81
N ARG A 407 -0.37 11.89 7.82
CA ARG A 407 -1.28 11.23 6.89
C ARG A 407 -0.57 11.02 5.55
N GLN A 408 -0.57 9.78 5.06
CA GLN A 408 -0.14 9.44 3.70
C GLN A 408 -0.67 10.44 2.65
N ASP A 409 0.19 10.88 1.72
CA ASP A 409 -0.09 11.87 0.66
C ASP A 409 -0.77 13.16 1.16
N GLY A 410 -0.45 13.56 2.39
CA GLY A 410 -0.98 14.73 3.06
C GLY A 410 0.03 15.40 3.99
N TRP A 411 -0.44 16.38 4.75
CA TRP A 411 0.34 17.03 5.79
C TRP A 411 0.42 16.16 7.06
N SER A 412 1.24 16.59 8.02
CA SER A 412 0.97 16.25 9.41
C SER A 412 -0.28 16.98 9.86
N TYR A 413 -1.19 16.28 10.53
CA TYR A 413 -2.46 16.84 10.98
C TYR A 413 -2.58 16.86 12.49
N MET A 414 -3.29 17.87 13.00
CA MET A 414 -3.78 17.95 14.36
C MET A 414 -5.30 18.15 14.35
N GLY A 415 -6.02 17.49 15.25
CA GLY A 415 -7.45 17.70 15.46
C GLY A 415 -7.87 17.33 16.88
N PRO A 416 -9.03 17.83 17.36
CA PRO A 416 -9.43 17.65 18.75
C PRO A 416 -10.01 16.26 18.98
N SER A 417 -9.80 15.72 20.18
CA SER A 417 -10.44 14.47 20.62
C SER A 417 -11.95 14.60 20.73
N ASN A 418 -12.48 15.80 20.98
CA ASN A 418 -13.92 16.04 21.08
C ASN A 418 -14.28 17.46 20.61
N SER A 419 -15.55 17.68 20.25
CA SER A 419 -16.08 18.97 19.81
C SER A 419 -17.44 19.24 20.44
N LEU A 420 -17.73 20.51 20.70
CA LEU A 420 -19.03 20.97 21.22
C LEU A 420 -20.18 20.80 20.22
N GLN A 421 -19.89 20.40 18.98
CA GLN A 421 -20.87 20.24 17.90
C GLN A 421 -21.51 18.84 17.87
N GLY A 422 -21.15 17.96 18.80
CA GLY A 422 -21.66 16.57 18.87
C GLY A 422 -20.99 15.61 17.88
N TYR A 423 -20.17 16.12 16.98
CA TYR A 423 -19.26 15.39 16.09
C TYR A 423 -18.00 16.25 15.86
N ILE A 424 -16.94 15.68 15.31
CA ILE A 424 -15.74 16.43 14.92
C ILE A 424 -15.82 16.69 13.41
N PRO A 425 -16.10 17.94 12.96
CA PRO A 425 -15.99 18.26 11.55
C PRO A 425 -14.55 18.18 11.08
N ASN A 426 -14.36 17.80 9.82
CA ASN A 426 -13.05 17.80 9.18
C ASN A 426 -12.38 19.18 9.23
N GLY A 427 -13.14 20.27 9.24
CA GLY A 427 -12.60 21.63 9.36
C GLY A 427 -11.93 21.95 10.70
N LEU A 428 -12.05 21.08 11.72
CA LEU A 428 -11.26 21.20 12.96
C LEU A 428 -9.88 20.55 12.84
N TRP A 429 -9.66 19.73 11.82
CA TRP A 429 -8.34 19.18 11.49
C TRP A 429 -7.57 20.16 10.62
N HIS A 430 -6.30 20.40 10.96
CA HIS A 430 -5.44 21.30 10.20
C HIS A 430 -3.99 20.84 10.20
N GLY A 431 -3.24 21.35 9.22
CA GLY A 431 -1.83 21.03 9.04
C GLY A 431 -0.94 21.64 10.13
N VAL A 432 0.04 20.88 10.60
CA VAL A 432 0.99 21.27 11.66
C VAL A 432 2.46 21.15 11.22
N GLY A 433 2.75 21.56 9.98
CA GLY A 433 4.07 21.39 9.35
C GLY A 433 4.32 19.95 8.86
N GLY A 434 5.59 19.65 8.58
CA GLY A 434 6.07 18.36 8.09
C GLY A 434 5.40 17.93 6.78
N CYS A 435 5.39 16.62 6.54
CA CYS A 435 4.69 16.03 5.39
C CYS A 435 4.01 14.70 5.77
N GLU A 436 3.86 13.81 4.79
CA GLU A 436 3.04 12.61 4.88
C GLU A 436 3.56 11.51 5.80
N SER A 437 4.85 11.52 6.17
CA SER A 437 5.52 10.44 6.89
C SER A 437 6.27 10.90 8.13
N GLY A 438 6.55 9.98 9.04
CA GLY A 438 7.26 10.23 10.30
C GLY A 438 6.31 10.46 11.47
N PHE A 439 6.73 11.34 12.38
CA PHE A 439 6.00 11.65 13.61
C PHE A 439 5.57 13.11 13.63
N ALA A 440 4.34 13.36 14.08
CA ALA A 440 3.84 14.68 14.44
C ALA A 440 3.54 14.64 15.94
N LYS A 441 4.35 15.33 16.75
CA LYS A 441 4.24 15.28 18.21
C LYS A 441 4.26 16.70 18.80
N PRO A 442 3.36 17.03 19.74
CA PRO A 442 3.47 18.26 20.50
C PRO A 442 4.75 18.23 21.37
N ASP A 443 5.36 19.39 21.58
CA ASP A 443 6.45 19.53 22.54
C ASP A 443 5.91 19.28 23.97
N PRO A 444 6.54 18.39 24.76
CA PRO A 444 6.01 18.00 26.08
C PRO A 444 6.01 19.15 27.10
N PHE A 445 6.70 20.26 26.82
CA PHE A 445 6.75 21.44 27.69
C PHE A 445 5.98 22.64 27.12
N ASP A 446 5.56 22.60 25.85
CA ASP A 446 4.77 23.65 25.21
C ASP A 446 3.88 23.07 24.10
N ASN A 447 2.61 22.81 24.43
CA ASN A 447 1.60 22.29 23.48
C ASN A 447 1.37 23.19 22.25
N THR A 448 1.89 24.42 22.25
CA THR A 448 1.76 25.29 21.08
C THR A 448 2.82 25.03 20.03
N ILE A 449 3.83 24.23 20.35
CA ILE A 449 4.88 23.77 19.46
C ILE A 449 4.63 22.33 19.05
N VAL A 450 4.73 22.05 17.75
CA VAL A 450 4.62 20.70 17.20
C VAL A 450 5.87 20.40 16.38
N TRP A 451 6.45 19.22 16.59
CA TRP A 451 7.54 18.71 15.77
C TRP A 451 6.97 17.69 14.78
N SER A 452 7.15 17.97 13.50
CA SER A 452 6.52 17.24 12.41
C SER A 452 7.57 16.76 11.41
N GLY A 453 7.66 15.44 11.28
CA GLY A 453 8.58 14.76 10.37
C GLY A 453 8.11 14.79 8.92
N CYS A 454 9.05 14.42 8.05
CA CYS A 454 8.85 14.12 6.65
C CYS A 454 9.87 13.04 6.22
N TYR A 455 9.66 12.38 5.09
CA TYR A 455 10.66 11.46 4.53
C TYR A 455 12.00 12.19 4.28
N ASP A 456 13.07 11.43 4.01
CA ASP A 456 14.40 11.99 3.72
C ASP A 456 15.02 12.78 4.91
N GLY A 457 14.57 12.50 6.13
CA GLY A 457 15.04 13.20 7.33
C GLY A 457 14.49 14.61 7.51
N GLY A 458 13.48 15.01 6.71
CA GLY A 458 12.81 16.30 6.86
C GLY A 458 12.17 16.45 8.23
N LEU A 459 12.34 17.61 8.84
CA LEU A 459 11.82 17.85 10.18
C LEU A 459 11.50 19.32 10.34
N GLU A 460 10.26 19.63 10.70
CA GLU A 460 9.82 20.98 10.95
C GLU A 460 9.37 21.16 12.40
N ARG A 461 9.68 22.33 12.95
CA ARG A 461 9.11 22.81 14.21
C ARG A 461 8.05 23.86 13.89
N TYR A 462 6.80 23.53 14.14
CA TYR A 462 5.62 24.32 13.88
C TYR A 462 5.13 25.04 15.14
N ASP A 463 4.82 26.33 15.04
CA ASP A 463 4.19 27.11 16.10
C ASP A 463 2.72 27.37 15.74
N SER A 464 1.82 26.73 16.48
CA SER A 464 0.37 26.83 16.30
C SER A 464 -0.22 28.20 16.62
N LYS A 465 0.48 29.07 17.38
CA LYS A 465 0.03 30.45 17.63
C LYS A 465 0.21 31.32 16.40
N THR A 466 1.29 31.10 15.67
CA THR A 466 1.70 31.95 14.54
C THR A 466 1.40 31.31 13.18
N GLY A 467 1.24 29.99 13.14
CA GLY A 467 1.08 29.21 11.93
C GLY A 467 2.37 28.98 11.15
N TYR A 468 3.54 29.33 11.71
CA TYR A 468 4.83 29.18 11.04
C TYR A 468 5.47 27.83 11.32
N ALA A 469 5.90 27.15 10.25
CA ALA A 469 6.79 26.00 10.30
C ALA A 469 8.22 26.44 9.98
N ARG A 470 9.18 26.00 10.80
CA ARG A 470 10.62 26.19 10.56
C ARG A 470 11.26 24.83 10.30
N GLU A 471 11.92 24.69 9.15
CA GLU A 471 12.78 23.53 8.86
C GLU A 471 13.95 23.49 9.86
N VAL A 472 14.09 22.35 10.52
CA VAL A 472 15.11 22.03 11.52
C VAL A 472 15.80 20.69 11.21
N ARG A 473 15.72 20.20 9.97
CA ARG A 473 16.45 19.03 9.48
C ARG A 473 17.93 19.08 9.87
N VAL A 474 18.44 17.95 10.35
CA VAL A 474 19.83 17.76 10.81
C VAL A 474 20.85 18.15 9.73
N TRP A 475 20.56 17.82 8.47
CA TRP A 475 21.39 18.15 7.32
C TRP A 475 20.54 18.36 6.07
N PRO A 476 20.50 19.57 5.48
CA PRO A 476 19.66 19.89 4.32
C PRO A 476 20.23 19.34 3.02
N GLU A 477 20.11 18.02 2.85
CA GLU A 477 20.47 17.26 1.65
C GLU A 477 19.25 16.47 1.18
N ALA A 478 19.03 16.41 -0.15
CA ALA A 478 17.93 15.68 -0.75
C ALA A 478 18.44 14.38 -1.39
N GLY A 479 17.91 13.23 -0.98
CA GLY A 479 18.38 11.90 -1.39
C GLY A 479 17.80 11.33 -2.69
N TYR A 480 16.99 12.07 -3.45
CA TYR A 480 16.29 11.52 -4.62
C TYR A 480 17.22 10.87 -5.65
N GLY A 481 17.01 9.57 -5.90
CA GLY A 481 17.80 8.81 -6.87
C GLY A 481 19.19 8.39 -6.40
N TRP A 482 19.65 8.87 -5.22
CA TRP A 482 20.94 8.49 -4.67
C TRP A 482 20.92 7.11 -4.04
N THR A 483 22.06 6.44 -4.08
CA THR A 483 22.29 5.20 -3.33
C THR A 483 22.38 5.55 -1.84
N PRO A 484 21.73 4.78 -0.93
CA PRO A 484 21.84 5.06 0.51
C PRO A 484 23.28 5.07 1.03
N ALA A 485 24.18 4.29 0.42
CA ALA A 485 25.61 4.25 0.77
C ALA A 485 26.35 5.57 0.49
N ASP A 486 25.86 6.38 -0.44
CA ASP A 486 26.49 7.64 -0.85
C ASP A 486 26.00 8.84 -0.03
N MET A 487 24.90 8.66 0.72
CA MET A 487 24.30 9.69 1.56
C MET A 487 25.11 9.92 2.83
N LYS A 488 25.22 11.18 3.27
CA LYS A 488 25.86 11.51 4.57
C LYS A 488 25.10 10.87 5.73
N TYR A 489 23.78 11.01 5.71
CA TYR A 489 22.86 10.39 6.67
C TYR A 489 21.78 9.62 5.92
N ARG A 490 21.51 8.40 6.38
CA ARG A 490 20.43 7.56 5.85
C ARG A 490 19.24 7.65 6.79
N TRP A 491 18.05 7.81 6.25
CA TRP A 491 16.85 8.05 7.03
C TRP A 491 15.82 6.98 6.73
N HIS A 492 15.27 6.37 7.78
CA HIS A 492 14.08 5.56 7.60
C HIS A 492 12.91 6.46 7.12
N TRP A 493 12.00 5.92 6.31
CA TRP A 493 10.82 6.65 5.80
C TRP A 493 10.01 7.34 6.92
N ASN A 494 9.95 6.67 8.07
CA ASN A 494 9.46 7.19 9.34
C ASN A 494 10.60 7.18 10.36
N PHE A 495 11.58 8.08 10.22
CA PHE A 495 12.70 8.13 11.16
C PHE A 495 12.22 8.49 12.58
N PRO A 496 12.85 7.96 13.64
CA PRO A 496 12.37 8.15 15.02
C PRO A 496 12.61 9.59 15.51
N LEU A 497 11.64 10.11 16.25
CA LEU A 497 11.65 11.40 16.95
C LEU A 497 11.25 11.20 18.41
N SER A 498 12.09 11.63 19.34
CA SER A 498 11.86 11.54 20.79
C SER A 498 12.22 12.85 21.49
N PHE A 499 11.56 13.12 22.61
CA PHE A 499 11.88 14.25 23.50
C PHE A 499 12.53 13.73 24.77
N SER A 500 13.33 14.57 25.42
CA SER A 500 13.74 14.28 26.79
C SER A 500 12.59 14.59 27.76
N PRO A 501 12.19 13.65 28.63
CA PRO A 501 11.28 13.96 29.73
C PRO A 501 11.97 14.73 30.87
N HIS A 502 13.31 14.84 30.84
CA HIS A 502 14.11 15.43 31.90
C HIS A 502 14.68 16.81 31.56
N THR A 503 14.88 17.10 30.27
CA THR A 503 15.54 18.32 29.80
C THR A 503 14.66 19.05 28.79
N GLN A 504 14.20 20.25 29.14
CA GLN A 504 13.45 21.12 28.24
C GLN A 504 14.31 21.44 27.00
N HIS A 505 13.67 21.59 25.83
CA HIS A 505 14.27 21.81 24.51
C HIS A 505 15.09 20.64 23.95
N ARG A 506 15.28 19.56 24.71
CA ARG A 506 16.06 18.42 24.23
C ARG A 506 15.23 17.50 23.34
N VAL A 507 15.70 17.33 22.11
CA VAL A 507 15.10 16.48 21.09
C VAL A 507 16.14 15.52 20.52
N TYR A 508 15.72 14.30 20.27
CA TYR A 508 16.49 13.25 19.63
C TYR A 508 15.85 12.81 18.32
N VAL A 509 16.66 12.65 17.27
CA VAL A 509 16.24 12.01 16.01
C VAL A 509 17.26 10.98 15.53
N GLY A 510 16.79 9.99 14.79
CA GLY A 510 17.62 8.86 14.34
C GLY A 510 17.86 8.80 12.85
N SER A 511 19.11 8.90 12.42
CA SER A 511 19.55 8.41 11.11
C SER A 511 20.13 7.00 11.30
N GLN A 512 21.29 6.65 10.73
CA GLN A 512 22.16 5.62 11.30
C GLN A 512 22.80 5.99 12.66
N PHE A 513 22.71 7.26 13.04
CA PHE A 513 23.22 7.83 14.30
C PHE A 513 22.08 8.41 15.14
N VAL A 514 22.32 8.59 16.44
CA VAL A 514 21.50 9.45 17.29
C VAL A 514 21.99 10.89 17.19
N HIS A 515 21.08 11.78 16.76
CA HIS A 515 21.29 13.22 16.74
C HIS A 515 20.53 13.85 17.89
N LYS A 516 21.18 14.77 18.60
CA LYS A 516 20.60 15.50 19.73
C LYS A 516 20.64 17.00 19.47
N SER A 517 19.55 17.69 19.73
CA SER A 517 19.49 19.15 19.86
C SER A 517 19.10 19.52 21.29
N ASP A 518 19.70 20.59 21.81
CA ASP A 518 19.39 21.21 23.11
C ASP A 518 18.85 22.65 22.92
N ASP A 519 18.56 23.06 21.67
CA ASP A 519 18.31 24.46 21.28
C ASP A 519 17.16 24.61 20.26
N ASP A 520 16.12 23.80 20.41
CA ASP A 520 14.93 23.78 19.54
C ASP A 520 15.25 23.45 18.06
N GLY A 521 16.28 22.64 17.81
CA GLY A 521 16.67 22.21 16.47
C GLY A 521 17.46 23.29 15.69
N GLN A 522 18.04 24.27 16.38
CA GLN A 522 18.93 25.25 15.75
C GLN A 522 20.28 24.63 15.41
N SER A 523 20.76 23.69 16.23
CA SER A 523 21.95 22.90 15.97
C SER A 523 21.78 21.46 16.43
N TRP A 524 22.56 20.56 15.82
CA TRP A 524 22.51 19.12 16.07
C TRP A 524 23.91 18.58 16.40
N GLN A 525 23.96 17.71 17.40
CA GLN A 525 25.14 16.97 17.83
C GLN A 525 24.93 15.49 17.53
N ILE A 526 25.92 14.82 16.94
CA ILE A 526 25.95 13.36 16.88
C ILE A 526 26.48 12.86 18.23
N ILE A 527 25.69 12.02 18.91
CA ILE A 527 26.06 11.48 20.23
C ILE A 527 26.35 9.97 20.20
N SER A 528 26.32 9.35 19.03
CA SER A 528 26.56 7.91 18.88
C SER A 528 27.49 7.59 17.70
N PRO A 529 28.15 6.42 17.67
CA PRO A 529 28.65 5.83 16.43
C PRO A 529 27.47 5.35 15.56
N ASP A 530 27.76 4.77 14.39
CA ASP A 530 26.73 4.11 13.56
C ASP A 530 26.20 2.91 14.37
N LEU A 531 24.91 2.95 14.72
CA LEU A 531 24.29 1.99 15.63
C LEU A 531 23.67 0.79 14.91
N THR A 532 23.89 0.68 13.61
CA THR A 532 23.32 -0.35 12.73
C THR A 532 24.34 -1.44 12.41
N LEU A 533 23.94 -2.49 11.69
CA LEU A 533 24.89 -3.47 11.17
C LEU A 533 25.81 -2.88 10.10
N ASN A 534 25.41 -1.76 9.48
CA ASN A 534 26.15 -1.03 8.45
C ASN A 534 26.63 -1.94 7.28
N ILE A 535 25.83 -2.96 6.94
CA ILE A 535 26.10 -3.87 5.82
C ILE A 535 25.93 -3.08 4.52
N LYS A 536 27.02 -2.96 3.74
CA LYS A 536 27.04 -2.09 2.55
C LYS A 536 26.15 -2.61 1.42
N GLU A 537 25.99 -3.91 1.34
CA GLU A 537 25.08 -4.58 0.40
C GLU A 537 23.60 -4.24 0.68
N HIS A 538 23.28 -3.80 1.90
CA HIS A 538 21.93 -3.34 2.30
C HIS A 538 21.75 -1.83 2.14
N GLN A 539 22.73 -1.13 1.57
CA GLN A 539 22.70 0.32 1.37
C GLN A 539 22.74 0.64 -0.13
N GLN A 540 22.17 -0.23 -0.96
CA GLN A 540 22.19 -0.13 -2.42
C GLN A 540 20.84 0.35 -2.96
N ASN A 541 20.80 0.65 -4.27
CA ASN A 541 19.56 1.05 -4.94
C ASN A 541 18.47 -0.02 -4.85
N SER A 542 17.25 0.43 -4.62
CA SER A 542 16.02 -0.36 -4.67
C SER A 542 15.38 -0.27 -6.06
N GLY A 543 14.35 -1.08 -6.30
CA GLY A 543 13.63 -1.16 -7.57
C GLY A 543 13.81 -2.52 -8.20
N GLY A 544 14.79 -2.71 -9.07
CA GLY A 544 15.02 -3.97 -9.80
C GLY A 544 15.38 -3.70 -11.25
N VAL A 545 14.58 -4.21 -12.19
CA VAL A 545 14.74 -3.90 -13.63
C VAL A 545 14.61 -2.40 -13.92
N ALA A 546 13.84 -1.67 -13.12
CA ALA A 546 13.85 -0.21 -13.06
C ALA A 546 14.23 0.23 -11.64
N ILE A 547 15.03 1.29 -11.52
CA ILE A 547 15.44 1.84 -10.21
C ILE A 547 14.29 2.66 -9.63
N ASP A 548 14.00 2.48 -8.33
CA ASP A 548 13.03 3.27 -7.56
C ASP A 548 13.63 3.65 -6.19
N ASN A 549 14.31 4.80 -6.14
CA ASN A 549 14.99 5.31 -4.96
C ASN A 549 14.32 6.60 -4.45
N LEU A 550 13.23 6.41 -3.70
CA LEU A 550 12.59 7.45 -2.91
C LEU A 550 12.80 7.22 -1.41
N MET A 551 13.91 6.63 -0.99
CA MET A 551 14.25 6.43 0.43
C MET A 551 13.28 5.53 1.23
N THR A 552 12.25 4.96 0.60
CA THR A 552 11.24 4.08 1.25
C THR A 552 11.83 2.76 1.76
N PHE A 553 13.01 2.41 1.26
CA PHE A 553 13.72 1.16 1.53
C PHE A 553 15.13 1.38 2.08
N ASP A 554 15.45 2.57 2.58
CA ASP A 554 16.79 2.85 3.12
C ASP A 554 17.16 1.89 4.26
N GLY A 555 18.12 1.01 3.98
CA GLY A 555 18.65 0.05 4.94
C GLY A 555 19.65 0.66 5.91
N ALA A 556 19.89 -0.05 7.02
CA ALA A 556 20.86 0.35 8.03
C ALA A 556 20.57 1.76 8.59
N THR A 557 19.33 1.93 9.08
CA THR A 557 18.80 3.15 9.70
C THR A 557 18.18 2.85 11.06
N LEU A 558 18.19 3.82 11.96
CA LEU A 558 17.42 3.77 13.21
C LEU A 558 15.93 3.91 12.90
N PHE A 559 15.14 3.13 13.62
CA PHE A 559 13.68 3.05 13.49
C PHE A 559 12.97 3.47 14.80
N ALA A 560 13.64 3.34 15.95
CA ALA A 560 13.11 3.73 17.25
C ALA A 560 14.20 4.41 18.11
N ILE A 561 13.81 5.42 18.88
CA ILE A 561 14.61 6.10 19.90
C ILE A 561 13.66 6.50 21.03
N GLU A 562 14.05 6.27 22.27
CA GLU A 562 13.31 6.77 23.44
C GLU A 562 14.27 6.99 24.62
N GLU A 563 14.12 8.10 25.34
CA GLU A 563 14.78 8.32 26.64
C GLU A 563 13.87 7.82 27.77
N SER A 564 14.45 7.14 28.75
CA SER A 564 13.72 6.63 29.91
C SER A 564 13.02 7.77 30.67
N PRO A 565 11.73 7.65 31.01
CA PRO A 565 11.05 8.63 31.85
C PRO A 565 11.50 8.60 33.33
N ILE A 566 12.30 7.61 33.73
CA ILE A 566 12.70 7.40 35.13
C ILE A 566 14.17 7.73 35.38
N GLU A 567 15.03 7.61 34.36
CA GLU A 567 16.48 7.78 34.48
C GLU A 567 17.01 8.69 33.36
N PRO A 568 17.49 9.92 33.68
CA PRO A 568 18.09 10.81 32.68
C PRO A 568 19.33 10.19 32.05
N GLY A 569 19.49 10.35 30.73
CA GLY A 569 20.61 9.79 29.96
C GLY A 569 20.49 8.30 29.64
N LEU A 570 19.47 7.61 30.15
CA LEU A 570 19.16 6.24 29.76
C LEU A 570 18.35 6.23 28.44
N ILE A 571 19.02 6.02 27.31
CA ILE A 571 18.39 6.07 25.98
C ILE A 571 18.46 4.69 25.32
N TRP A 572 17.34 4.24 24.78
CA TRP A 572 17.21 3.03 23.98
C TRP A 572 17.03 3.37 22.51
N THR A 573 17.68 2.61 21.63
CA THR A 573 17.45 2.71 20.19
C THR A 573 17.23 1.35 19.56
N GLY A 574 16.51 1.33 18.44
CA GLY A 574 16.31 0.15 17.60
C GLY A 574 16.52 0.48 16.13
N SER A 575 17.16 -0.41 15.38
CA SER A 575 17.40 -0.25 13.94
C SER A 575 16.51 -1.15 13.07
N ASN A 576 16.32 -0.79 11.79
CA ASN A 576 15.56 -1.60 10.83
C ASN A 576 16.28 -2.89 10.37
N ASP A 577 17.53 -3.08 10.82
CA ASP A 577 18.33 -4.29 10.65
C ASP A 577 18.50 -5.09 11.96
N GLY A 578 17.68 -4.78 12.98
CA GLY A 578 17.47 -5.62 14.17
C GLY A 578 18.46 -5.41 15.31
N GLN A 579 19.21 -4.30 15.33
CA GLN A 579 20.02 -3.92 16.48
C GLN A 579 19.18 -3.20 17.54
N VAL A 580 19.47 -3.48 18.80
CA VAL A 580 18.96 -2.75 19.95
C VAL A 580 20.15 -2.25 20.76
N GLN A 581 20.24 -0.95 20.98
CA GLN A 581 21.36 -0.31 21.67
C GLN A 581 20.88 0.48 22.89
N LEU A 582 21.80 0.68 23.83
CA LEU A 582 21.56 1.36 25.10
C LEU A 582 22.74 2.24 25.46
N THR A 583 22.46 3.46 25.90
CA THR A 583 23.37 4.33 26.67
C THR A 583 22.76 4.62 28.04
N ARG A 584 23.59 4.85 29.06
CA ARG A 584 23.13 5.18 30.43
C ARG A 584 23.58 6.57 30.88
N ASP A 585 24.35 7.27 30.05
CA ASP A 585 24.99 8.54 30.38
C ASP A 585 24.75 9.61 29.31
N GLY A 586 23.86 9.35 28.35
CA GLY A 586 23.47 10.29 27.29
C GLY A 586 24.33 10.16 26.05
#